data_AF-A0A815URX3-F1
#
_entry.id   AF-A0A815URX3-F1
#
_cell.length_a   1.000
_cell.length_b   1.000
_cell.length_c   1.000
_cell.angle_alpha   90.00
_cell.angle_beta   90.00
_cell.angle_gamma   90.00
#
_symmetry.space_group_name_H-M   'P 1'
#
loop_
_entity.id
_entity.type
_entity.pdbx_description
1 polymer ?
#
loop_
_entity_poly.entity_id
_entity_poly.type
_entity_poly.pdbx_seq_one_letter_code
_entity_poly.pdbx_strand_id
1 'polypeptide(L)'
;MGNGSVTGKNKEQQQEQQQQKKIVRSKSTQLGDLFNRRKSAASLVFYACTDKAQVITEILEERGWSRTKDTDVTNFTIKWCLEHQVNWNKFQEGKQLINNIPGQITFADKVNLWYTIRDFLESRKTITGNIVQTFLPMTFILDDENDLNEFLRIYKKQNRIWICKPRYSYAGQGIHVFSGNSNMESILKVQSNAGKRTQHQPKSPGYLTQEYISRPLLIKGRKFDMRVHWLVAWTKPLTVFYNHNASVVRLSLNLYREFDFDRATHLTNLSVQEHHYRYASSQEETGMTMQQLNAYFNKCFRPFHPQLCEDWVMTVMQERMHTIIRQVVRASKHKLERIAGHFGLFGCDFLLDESFRLWLLEVNDNPGVGWGNTQVNTTTKPLFEETLNIVFECFDNYKNKRPVLPVECLKNYKLIYNENDDAASILNDDIQVFNERATVRPTIKDLRPRTPLTKTLPQINANRSSTAATSTDLIVNSENTPPSTIEPILSRSIDWTAIRREMIRREAMKPESAQERLMKLRAVRKKYTFQSQIRSRDKLNQLTFKRSPTSINTYRSMQQKRSIDLKPIVTDKKRSKQQDSLTSSCSEIADKENTMIVKEAE
;
A
#
# COMPACT_ATOMS: atom_id res chain seq x y z
N MET A 1 -26.59 -45.06 -21.62
CA MET A 1 -25.21 -44.95 -21.07
C MET A 1 -24.83 -43.47 -21.00
N GLY A 2 -23.82 -43.11 -20.20
CA GLY A 2 -23.13 -41.81 -20.33
C GLY A 2 -23.69 -40.62 -19.54
N ASN A 3 -23.67 -40.67 -18.20
CA ASN A 3 -23.77 -39.46 -17.37
C ASN A 3 -23.10 -39.68 -16.00
N GLY A 4 -21.77 -39.59 -15.93
CA GLY A 4 -21.01 -39.95 -14.72
C GLY A 4 -19.55 -39.48 -14.61
N SER A 5 -19.04 -38.67 -15.55
CA SER A 5 -17.61 -38.32 -15.64
C SER A 5 -17.20 -36.95 -15.08
N VAL A 6 -18.17 -36.09 -14.72
CA VAL A 6 -17.91 -34.69 -14.32
C VAL A 6 -17.74 -34.55 -12.79
N THR A 7 -18.42 -35.38 -12.00
CA THR A 7 -18.36 -35.34 -10.53
C THR A 7 -17.14 -36.05 -9.94
N GLY A 8 -16.53 -36.99 -10.67
CA GLY A 8 -15.29 -37.67 -10.26
C GLY A 8 -14.10 -36.72 -10.21
N LYS A 9 -13.78 -36.07 -11.34
CA LYS A 9 -12.59 -35.21 -11.49
C LYS A 9 -12.50 -34.07 -10.45
N ASN A 10 -13.64 -33.48 -10.08
CA ASN A 10 -13.67 -32.45 -9.02
C ASN A 10 -13.41 -33.01 -7.61
N LYS A 11 -13.73 -34.29 -7.35
CA LYS A 11 -13.37 -34.96 -6.09
C LYS A 11 -11.91 -35.40 -6.10
N GLU A 12 -11.42 -35.92 -7.22
CA GLU A 12 -10.01 -36.33 -7.40
C GLU A 12 -9.08 -35.11 -7.19
N GLN A 13 -9.32 -33.99 -7.88
CA GLN A 13 -8.52 -32.76 -7.68
C GLN A 13 -8.60 -32.21 -6.24
N GLN A 14 -9.75 -32.34 -5.55
CA GLN A 14 -9.85 -31.96 -4.13
C GLN A 14 -9.09 -32.92 -3.21
N GLN A 15 -9.08 -34.22 -3.51
CA GLN A 15 -8.30 -35.21 -2.77
C GLN A 15 -6.79 -35.01 -3.00
N GLU A 16 -6.35 -34.81 -4.25
CA GLU A 16 -4.95 -34.46 -4.58
C GLU A 16 -4.51 -33.19 -3.84
N GLN A 17 -5.31 -32.12 -3.86
CA GLN A 17 -4.99 -30.90 -3.09
C GLN A 17 -4.95 -31.14 -1.58
N GLN A 18 -5.83 -31.98 -1.02
CA GLN A 18 -5.77 -32.33 0.41
C GLN A 18 -4.57 -33.21 0.74
N GLN A 19 -4.17 -34.11 -0.16
CA GLN A 19 -3.04 -35.01 0.00
C GLN A 19 -1.71 -34.26 -0.15
N GLN A 20 -1.59 -33.34 -1.10
CA GLN A 20 -0.49 -32.39 -1.19
C GLN A 20 -0.45 -31.48 0.05
N LYS A 21 -1.58 -30.95 0.54
CA LYS A 21 -1.62 -30.17 1.79
C LYS A 21 -1.19 -31.00 3.02
N LYS A 22 -1.49 -32.31 3.07
CA LYS A 22 -0.96 -33.23 4.10
C LYS A 22 0.55 -33.44 3.95
N ILE A 23 1.05 -33.72 2.76
CA ILE A 23 2.48 -33.92 2.48
C ILE A 23 3.28 -32.66 2.82
N VAL A 24 2.83 -31.48 2.37
CA VAL A 24 3.44 -30.18 2.66
C VAL A 24 3.39 -29.83 4.15
N ARG A 25 2.32 -30.20 4.88
CA ARG A 25 2.31 -30.12 6.35
C ARG A 25 3.39 -31.03 6.95
N SER A 26 3.38 -32.33 6.62
CA SER A 26 4.32 -33.30 7.18
C SER A 26 5.79 -32.97 6.90
N LYS A 27 6.14 -32.50 5.69
CA LYS A 27 7.48 -31.98 5.37
C LYS A 27 7.83 -30.75 6.22
N SER A 28 6.92 -29.79 6.40
CA SER A 28 7.22 -28.62 7.24
C SER A 28 7.35 -28.94 8.73
N THR A 29 6.61 -29.94 9.23
CA THR A 29 6.84 -30.49 10.59
C THR A 29 8.19 -31.20 10.65
N GLN A 30 8.53 -32.05 9.67
CA GLN A 30 9.83 -32.72 9.59
C GLN A 30 11.02 -31.76 9.47
N LEU A 31 10.86 -30.57 8.87
CA LEU A 31 11.90 -29.55 8.80
C LEU A 31 12.12 -28.82 10.13
N GLY A 32 11.04 -28.49 10.86
CA GLY A 32 11.16 -28.02 12.24
C GLY A 32 11.83 -29.08 13.14
N ASP A 33 11.41 -30.34 12.99
CA ASP A 33 12.02 -31.48 13.64
C ASP A 33 13.49 -31.69 13.23
N LEU A 34 13.89 -31.47 11.98
CA LEU A 34 15.27 -31.67 11.52
C LEU A 34 16.22 -30.63 12.14
N PHE A 35 15.79 -29.38 12.24
CA PHE A 35 16.55 -28.32 12.92
C PHE A 35 16.65 -28.60 14.43
N ASN A 36 15.55 -29.06 15.05
CA ASN A 36 15.52 -29.42 16.47
C ASN A 36 16.32 -30.70 16.81
N ARG A 37 16.29 -31.74 15.97
CA ARG A 37 16.92 -33.06 16.22
C ARG A 37 18.45 -33.07 16.05
N ARG A 38 19.07 -31.98 15.57
CA ARG A 38 20.52 -31.94 15.23
C ARG A 38 21.39 -31.06 16.14
N LYS A 39 20.86 -30.59 17.27
CA LYS A 39 21.67 -30.04 18.39
C LYS A 39 21.40 -30.80 19.68
N SER A 40 22.40 -31.50 20.19
CA SER A 40 22.39 -32.05 21.54
C SER A 40 22.52 -30.95 22.60
N ALA A 41 21.75 -31.07 23.70
CA ALA A 41 21.89 -30.36 24.98
C ALA A 41 21.77 -28.82 25.03
N ALA A 42 21.80 -28.09 23.91
CA ALA A 42 21.63 -26.63 23.89
C ALA A 42 20.23 -26.21 23.44
N SER A 43 19.46 -25.54 24.31
CA SER A 43 18.16 -24.99 23.96
C SER A 43 18.26 -23.91 22.88
N LEU A 44 17.29 -23.89 21.97
CA LEU A 44 17.26 -22.93 20.86
C LEU A 44 16.68 -21.61 21.35
N VAL A 45 17.56 -20.68 21.74
CA VAL A 45 17.18 -19.36 22.26
C VAL A 45 16.79 -18.41 21.12
N PHE A 46 15.69 -17.67 21.30
CA PHE A 46 15.32 -16.56 20.42
C PHE A 46 14.96 -15.28 21.17
N TYR A 47 15.14 -14.14 20.50
CA TYR A 47 14.59 -12.85 20.94
C TYR A 47 13.57 -12.36 19.90
N ALA A 48 12.47 -11.77 20.37
CA ALA A 48 11.46 -11.15 19.51
C ALA A 48 10.87 -9.90 20.16
N CYS A 49 10.92 -8.77 19.44
CA CYS A 49 10.21 -7.52 19.76
C CYS A 49 9.38 -7.06 18.53
N THR A 50 9.06 -5.76 18.44
CA THR A 50 8.12 -5.13 17.48
C THR A 50 6.66 -5.53 17.69
N ASP A 51 5.76 -4.95 16.89
CA ASP A 51 4.37 -5.38 16.74
C ASP A 51 4.24 -6.84 16.27
N LYS A 52 5.32 -7.41 15.68
CA LYS A 52 5.39 -8.84 15.28
C LYS A 52 5.74 -9.78 16.43
N ALA A 53 6.08 -9.27 17.62
CA ALA A 53 6.59 -10.08 18.73
C ALA A 53 5.68 -11.26 19.08
N GLN A 54 4.35 -11.06 19.08
CA GLN A 54 3.38 -12.08 19.44
C GLN A 54 3.43 -13.29 18.49
N VAL A 55 3.27 -13.06 17.18
CA VAL A 55 3.21 -14.14 16.19
C VAL A 55 4.56 -14.87 16.03
N ILE A 56 5.69 -14.17 16.16
CA ILE A 56 7.02 -14.80 16.19
C ILE A 56 7.20 -15.65 17.45
N THR A 57 6.70 -15.18 18.61
CA THR A 57 6.76 -15.94 19.87
C THR A 57 5.93 -17.21 19.77
N GLU A 58 4.68 -17.10 19.33
CA GLU A 58 3.76 -18.20 19.12
C GLU A 58 4.39 -19.31 18.24
N ILE A 59 4.89 -18.96 17.06
CA ILE A 59 5.47 -19.92 16.10
C ILE A 59 6.75 -20.61 16.61
N LEU A 60 7.52 -19.97 17.50
CA LEU A 60 8.79 -20.51 17.99
C LEU A 60 8.63 -21.28 19.32
N GLU A 61 7.76 -20.82 20.22
CA GLU A 61 7.40 -21.57 21.44
C GLU A 61 6.62 -22.84 21.09
N GLU A 62 5.77 -22.83 20.06
CA GLU A 62 5.15 -24.05 19.47
C GLU A 62 6.19 -25.06 18.94
N ARG A 63 7.42 -24.63 18.63
CA ARG A 63 8.54 -25.49 18.20
C ARG A 63 9.46 -25.88 19.36
N GLY A 64 9.13 -25.51 20.60
CA GLY A 64 9.95 -25.76 21.79
C GLY A 64 11.17 -24.85 21.95
N TRP A 65 11.21 -23.70 21.27
CA TRP A 65 12.31 -22.73 21.40
C TRP A 65 12.10 -21.84 22.63
N SER A 66 13.19 -21.40 23.26
CA SER A 66 13.16 -20.62 24.49
C SER A 66 13.26 -19.12 24.21
N ARG A 67 12.24 -18.34 24.57
CA ARG A 67 12.29 -16.87 24.42
C ARG A 67 13.14 -16.21 25.50
N THR A 68 14.08 -15.35 25.12
CA THR A 68 14.72 -14.40 26.04
C THR A 68 14.07 -13.02 25.97
N LYS A 69 14.15 -12.29 27.09
CA LYS A 69 13.75 -10.88 27.22
C LYS A 69 14.94 -9.92 27.16
N ASP A 70 16.16 -10.45 27.25
CA ASP A 70 17.41 -9.68 27.18
C ASP A 70 17.61 -9.09 25.78
N THR A 71 17.76 -7.76 25.71
CA THR A 71 18.01 -7.00 24.48
C THR A 71 19.42 -7.18 23.94
N ASP A 72 20.38 -7.45 24.81
CA ASP A 72 21.82 -7.45 24.54
C ASP A 72 22.41 -8.86 24.48
N VAL A 73 21.52 -9.86 24.51
CA VAL A 73 21.82 -11.29 24.36
C VAL A 73 22.78 -11.53 23.20
N THR A 74 23.88 -12.21 23.52
CA THR A 74 24.90 -12.63 22.55
C THR A 74 24.72 -14.08 22.13
N ASN A 75 24.14 -14.93 22.99
CA ASN A 75 23.89 -16.35 22.73
C ASN A 75 22.42 -16.58 22.32
N PHE A 76 22.09 -16.23 21.08
CA PHE A 76 20.78 -16.49 20.46
C PHE A 76 20.96 -17.26 19.14
N THR A 77 19.94 -18.03 18.75
CA THR A 77 19.86 -18.65 17.41
C THR A 77 19.19 -17.71 16.41
N ILE A 78 18.13 -16.99 16.81
CA ILE A 78 17.47 -15.95 15.99
C ILE A 78 17.09 -14.73 16.82
N LYS A 79 17.30 -13.52 16.28
CA LYS A 79 16.87 -12.24 16.86
C LYS A 79 15.96 -11.53 15.86
N TRP A 80 14.69 -11.39 16.22
CA TRP A 80 13.70 -10.60 15.48
C TRP A 80 13.52 -9.23 16.14
N CYS A 81 14.14 -8.20 15.56
CA CYS A 81 14.16 -6.84 16.13
C CYS A 81 14.17 -5.72 15.08
N LEU A 82 14.17 -4.47 15.54
CA LEU A 82 14.44 -3.30 14.70
C LEU A 82 15.96 -3.14 14.47
N GLU A 83 16.34 -2.50 13.36
CA GLU A 83 17.74 -2.32 12.94
C GLU A 83 18.64 -1.71 14.04
N HIS A 84 18.15 -0.68 14.75
CA HIS A 84 18.89 -0.01 15.83
C HIS A 84 19.10 -0.88 17.09
N GLN A 85 18.51 -2.08 17.16
CA GLN A 85 18.69 -3.05 18.24
C GLN A 85 19.65 -4.19 17.85
N VAL A 86 20.23 -4.14 16.65
CA VAL A 86 21.26 -5.07 16.19
C VAL A 86 22.63 -4.59 16.65
N ASN A 87 23.33 -5.44 17.41
CA ASN A 87 24.72 -5.19 17.78
C ASN A 87 25.63 -5.87 16.75
N TRP A 88 25.83 -5.21 15.61
CA TRP A 88 26.55 -5.76 14.45
C TRP A 88 27.93 -6.32 14.83
N ASN A 89 28.68 -5.61 15.68
CA ASN A 89 30.01 -5.99 16.16
C ASN A 89 30.03 -7.28 17.02
N LYS A 90 28.88 -7.77 17.48
CA LYS A 90 28.74 -9.01 18.27
C LYS A 90 28.05 -10.15 17.51
N PHE A 91 27.61 -9.93 16.26
CA PHE A 91 26.96 -10.96 15.45
C PHE A 91 27.95 -12.04 15.01
N GLN A 92 27.57 -13.31 15.13
CA GLN A 92 28.39 -14.44 14.70
C GLN A 92 27.85 -15.06 13.40
N GLU A 93 28.46 -14.68 12.26
CA GLU A 93 28.15 -15.22 10.94
C GLU A 93 28.11 -16.76 10.94
N GLY A 94 27.09 -17.34 10.29
CA GLY A 94 26.90 -18.80 10.24
C GLY A 94 26.42 -19.47 11.52
N LYS A 95 26.45 -18.79 12.69
CA LYS A 95 25.90 -19.30 13.95
C LYS A 95 24.52 -18.74 14.31
N GLN A 96 24.22 -17.52 13.87
CA GLN A 96 23.03 -16.76 14.28
C GLN A 96 22.20 -16.24 13.10
N LEU A 97 20.97 -15.83 13.36
CA LEU A 97 20.01 -15.27 12.39
C LEU A 97 19.48 -13.90 12.84
N ILE A 98 19.40 -12.92 11.93
CA ILE A 98 18.83 -11.58 12.19
C ILE A 98 17.96 -11.13 11.02
N ASN A 99 16.78 -10.58 11.33
CA ASN A 99 15.75 -10.11 10.37
C ASN A 99 16.04 -8.72 9.74
N ASN A 100 17.29 -8.26 9.77
CA ASN A 100 17.73 -6.99 9.21
C ASN A 100 19.01 -7.24 8.40
N ILE A 101 19.14 -6.59 7.25
CA ILE A 101 20.30 -6.68 6.35
C ILE A 101 21.05 -5.35 6.38
N PRO A 102 22.37 -5.30 6.65
CA PRO A 102 23.10 -4.04 6.61
C PRO A 102 22.99 -3.40 5.23
N GLY A 103 22.64 -2.11 5.22
CA GLY A 103 22.36 -1.36 3.99
C GLY A 103 20.93 -1.46 3.45
N GLN A 104 20.00 -2.18 4.11
CA GLN A 104 18.58 -2.25 3.68
C GLN A 104 17.90 -0.87 3.55
N ILE A 105 18.36 0.11 4.34
CA ILE A 105 17.96 1.52 4.23
C ILE A 105 18.20 2.13 2.84
N THR A 106 19.00 1.49 1.98
CA THR A 106 19.15 1.80 0.55
C THR A 106 17.80 1.81 -0.20
N PHE A 107 16.88 0.91 0.16
CA PHE A 107 15.56 0.81 -0.47
C PHE A 107 14.40 1.00 0.51
N ALA A 108 14.61 0.81 1.82
CA ALA A 108 13.57 1.03 2.83
C ALA A 108 13.36 2.52 3.19
N ASP A 109 14.36 3.39 3.00
CA ASP A 109 14.17 4.83 3.13
C ASP A 109 13.67 5.45 1.81
N LYS A 110 12.62 6.28 1.92
CA LYS A 110 11.90 6.88 0.79
C LYS A 110 12.80 7.65 -0.18
N VAL A 111 13.84 8.32 0.35
CA VAL A 111 14.74 9.18 -0.42
C VAL A 111 15.87 8.34 -1.04
N ASN A 112 16.48 7.44 -0.27
CA ASN A 112 17.49 6.50 -0.75
C ASN A 112 16.96 5.58 -1.86
N LEU A 113 15.70 5.13 -1.74
CA LEU A 113 15.01 4.32 -2.75
C LEU A 113 14.94 5.05 -4.10
N TRP A 114 14.56 6.34 -4.09
CA TRP A 114 14.50 7.16 -5.29
C TRP A 114 15.89 7.36 -5.90
N TYR A 115 16.87 7.84 -5.12
CA TYR A 115 18.24 8.01 -5.59
C TYR A 115 18.80 6.70 -6.17
N THR A 116 18.66 5.58 -5.46
CA THR A 116 19.24 4.30 -5.88
C THR A 116 18.62 3.77 -7.17
N ILE A 117 17.29 3.83 -7.34
CA ILE A 117 16.63 3.39 -8.58
C ILE A 117 16.91 4.37 -9.72
N ARG A 118 16.91 5.68 -9.44
CA ARG A 118 17.28 6.72 -10.41
C ARG A 118 18.69 6.45 -10.93
N ASP A 119 19.71 6.52 -10.08
CA ASP A 119 21.11 6.43 -10.47
C ASP A 119 21.42 5.10 -11.19
N PHE A 120 20.81 3.99 -10.77
CA PHE A 120 20.93 2.68 -11.43
C PHE A 120 20.31 2.62 -12.83
N LEU A 121 19.13 3.21 -13.03
CA LEU A 121 18.48 3.24 -14.34
C LEU A 121 19.06 4.34 -15.25
N GLU A 122 19.50 5.46 -14.68
CA GLU A 122 20.12 6.56 -15.41
C GLU A 122 21.50 6.19 -15.96
N SER A 123 22.34 5.51 -15.17
CA SER A 123 23.60 4.92 -15.64
C SER A 123 23.43 3.81 -16.69
N ARG A 124 22.19 3.38 -16.95
CA ARG A 124 21.84 2.35 -17.94
C ARG A 124 20.93 2.87 -19.07
N LYS A 125 20.72 4.18 -19.20
CA LYS A 125 19.80 4.84 -20.17
C LYS A 125 19.87 4.33 -21.61
N THR A 126 21.05 3.90 -22.09
CA THR A 126 21.25 3.33 -23.43
C THR A 126 20.54 1.98 -23.63
N ILE A 127 20.26 1.26 -22.54
CA ILE A 127 19.58 -0.05 -22.50
C ILE A 127 18.16 0.13 -21.94
N THR A 128 18.01 0.91 -20.85
CA THR A 128 16.75 1.06 -20.09
C THR A 128 15.86 2.23 -20.55
N GLY A 129 16.32 3.10 -21.45
CA GLY A 129 15.60 4.32 -21.84
C GLY A 129 15.23 5.17 -20.62
N ASN A 130 13.96 5.56 -20.52
CA ASN A 130 13.40 6.28 -19.38
C ASN A 130 12.46 5.42 -18.52
N ILE A 131 12.87 4.17 -18.23
CA ILE A 131 12.05 3.22 -17.46
C ILE A 131 11.71 3.69 -16.05
N VAL A 132 12.48 4.60 -15.43
CA VAL A 132 12.17 5.22 -14.12
C VAL A 132 10.72 5.73 -14.10
N GLN A 133 10.35 6.55 -15.10
CA GLN A 133 9.03 7.18 -15.19
C GLN A 133 7.90 6.22 -15.59
N THR A 134 8.20 4.93 -15.82
CA THR A 134 7.19 3.91 -16.13
C THR A 134 6.56 3.30 -14.88
N PHE A 135 7.25 3.31 -13.74
CA PHE A 135 6.79 2.71 -12.48
C PHE A 135 7.13 3.50 -11.20
N LEU A 136 8.03 4.48 -11.22
CA LEU A 136 8.15 5.47 -10.15
C LEU A 136 7.46 6.78 -10.58
N PRO A 137 6.56 7.37 -9.77
CA PRO A 137 6.02 8.69 -10.05
C PRO A 137 7.12 9.75 -10.01
N MET A 138 6.94 10.86 -10.73
CA MET A 138 7.90 11.98 -10.75
C MET A 138 8.16 12.48 -9.32
N THR A 139 9.43 12.65 -8.95
CA THR A 139 9.84 12.93 -7.56
C THR A 139 10.98 13.93 -7.52
N PHE A 140 10.95 14.79 -6.50
CA PHE A 140 11.91 15.85 -6.20
C PHE A 140 12.17 15.92 -4.69
N ILE A 141 13.43 16.13 -4.32
CA ILE A 141 13.89 16.40 -2.97
C ILE A 141 14.06 17.91 -2.84
N LEU A 142 13.09 18.61 -2.23
CA LEU A 142 13.05 20.09 -2.19
C LEU A 142 14.10 20.75 -1.28
N ASP A 143 14.99 19.94 -0.70
CA ASP A 143 16.18 20.36 0.04
C ASP A 143 17.46 20.30 -0.83
N ASP A 144 17.38 19.73 -2.04
CA ASP A 144 18.39 19.86 -3.11
C ASP A 144 17.99 21.00 -4.07
N GLU A 145 18.97 21.80 -4.49
CA GLU A 145 18.74 23.02 -5.26
C GLU A 145 18.36 22.76 -6.73
N ASN A 146 18.83 21.67 -7.33
CA ASN A 146 18.52 21.31 -8.71
C ASN A 146 17.09 20.75 -8.79
N ASP A 147 16.76 19.83 -7.89
CA ASP A 147 15.41 19.27 -7.75
C ASP A 147 14.38 20.35 -7.42
N LEU A 148 14.71 21.31 -6.53
CA LEU A 148 13.85 22.44 -6.22
C LEU A 148 13.61 23.34 -7.44
N ASN A 149 14.66 23.70 -8.19
CA ASN A 149 14.54 24.54 -9.38
C ASN A 149 13.73 23.86 -10.49
N GLU A 150 13.95 22.57 -10.74
CA GLU A 150 13.18 21.80 -11.73
C GLU A 150 11.72 21.61 -11.30
N PHE A 151 11.48 21.29 -10.02
CA PHE A 151 10.13 21.24 -9.45
C PHE A 151 9.39 22.56 -9.65
N LEU A 152 10.01 23.70 -9.31
CA LEU A 152 9.39 25.02 -9.49
C LEU A 152 9.16 25.38 -10.97
N ARG A 153 10.03 24.92 -11.88
CA ARG A 153 9.85 25.09 -13.34
C ARG A 153 8.63 24.32 -13.85
N ILE A 154 8.34 23.14 -13.31
CA ILE A 154 7.17 22.32 -13.67
C ILE A 154 5.90 22.85 -12.98
N TYR A 155 5.97 23.11 -11.66
CA TYR A 155 4.85 23.59 -10.84
C TYR A 155 4.22 24.86 -11.40
N LYS A 156 5.03 25.85 -11.79
CA LYS A 156 4.57 27.12 -12.39
C LYS A 156 3.93 26.96 -13.77
N LYS A 157 4.12 25.82 -14.45
CA LYS A 157 3.66 25.59 -15.84
C LYS A 157 2.50 24.60 -15.94
N GLN A 158 2.24 23.80 -14.90
CA GLN A 158 1.35 22.64 -15.00
C GLN A 158 0.55 22.49 -13.69
N ASN A 159 -0.78 22.59 -13.77
CA ASN A 159 -1.68 22.38 -12.64
C ASN A 159 -1.80 20.88 -12.30
N ARG A 160 -0.70 20.30 -11.80
CA ARG A 160 -0.65 18.94 -11.25
C ARG A 160 -1.02 18.95 -9.77
N ILE A 161 -1.39 17.78 -9.25
CA ILE A 161 -1.50 17.52 -7.82
C ILE A 161 -0.19 16.86 -7.36
N TRP A 162 0.28 17.25 -6.19
CA TRP A 162 1.54 16.82 -5.58
C TRP A 162 1.30 16.30 -4.17
N ILE A 163 2.14 15.36 -3.74
CA ILE A 163 2.12 14.75 -2.42
C ILE A 163 3.50 14.86 -1.76
N CYS A 164 3.58 15.62 -0.66
CA CYS A 164 4.76 15.67 0.20
C CYS A 164 4.68 14.52 1.21
N LYS A 165 5.77 13.75 1.32
CA LYS A 165 5.97 12.67 2.29
C LYS A 165 7.18 13.04 3.17
N PRO A 166 7.10 13.04 4.51
CA PRO A 166 8.29 13.21 5.34
C PRO A 166 9.18 11.97 5.24
N ARG A 167 10.50 12.16 5.16
CA ARG A 167 11.48 11.11 4.88
C ARG A 167 11.37 9.92 5.83
N TYR A 168 11.53 10.17 7.13
CA TYR A 168 11.55 9.15 8.19
C TYR A 168 10.16 8.84 8.77
N SER A 169 9.08 9.17 8.06
CA SER A 169 7.71 8.99 8.55
C SER A 169 6.99 7.81 7.90
N TYR A 170 6.09 7.21 8.68
CA TYR A 170 5.33 6.01 8.39
C TYR A 170 3.85 6.22 8.77
N ALA A 171 3.01 5.20 8.57
CA ALA A 171 1.59 5.25 8.98
C ALA A 171 0.81 6.47 8.42
N GLY A 172 1.21 7.00 7.26
CA GLY A 172 0.59 8.17 6.63
C GLY A 172 0.77 9.49 7.39
N GLN A 173 1.63 9.55 8.42
CA GLN A 173 1.89 10.75 9.22
C GLN A 173 2.66 11.83 8.43
N GLY A 174 2.42 13.10 8.73
CA GLY A 174 3.05 14.25 8.06
C GLY A 174 2.83 14.35 6.54
N ILE A 175 1.97 13.52 5.93
CA ILE A 175 1.68 13.58 4.50
C ILE A 175 0.72 14.73 4.20
N HIS A 176 1.09 15.54 3.20
CA HIS A 176 0.29 16.65 2.68
C HIS A 176 0.07 16.50 1.17
N VAL A 177 -1.13 16.83 0.70
CA VAL A 177 -1.48 16.85 -0.74
C VAL A 177 -1.89 18.27 -1.12
N PHE A 178 -1.40 18.76 -2.25
CA PHE A 178 -1.61 20.13 -2.73
C PHE A 178 -1.63 20.19 -4.27
N SER A 179 -2.13 21.28 -4.85
CA SER A 179 -2.27 21.48 -6.30
C SER A 179 -1.37 22.61 -6.79
N GLY A 180 -1.13 22.72 -8.11
CA GLY A 180 -0.42 23.87 -8.70
C GLY A 180 -1.03 25.23 -8.36
N ASN A 181 -2.34 25.28 -8.11
CA ASN A 181 -3.08 26.48 -7.69
C ASN A 181 -3.04 26.74 -6.17
N SER A 182 -2.35 25.90 -5.38
CA SER A 182 -2.19 26.09 -3.94
C SER A 182 -1.12 27.16 -3.66
N ASN A 183 -1.32 27.97 -2.61
CA ASN A 183 -0.36 29.00 -2.21
C ASN A 183 1.02 28.38 -1.92
N MET A 184 2.07 29.00 -2.47
CA MET A 184 3.50 28.71 -2.26
C MET A 184 3.87 28.56 -0.78
N GLU A 185 3.18 29.27 0.13
CA GLU A 185 3.27 29.05 1.57
C GLU A 185 3.15 27.58 2.01
N SER A 186 2.38 26.75 1.30
CA SER A 186 2.23 25.32 1.62
C SER A 186 3.53 24.56 1.43
N ILE A 187 4.29 24.92 0.39
CA ILE A 187 5.60 24.36 0.04
C ILE A 187 6.65 24.90 1.03
N LEU A 188 6.61 26.20 1.29
CA LEU A 188 7.49 26.87 2.27
C LEU A 188 7.26 26.35 3.71
N LYS A 189 6.03 25.97 4.08
CA LYS A 189 5.71 25.34 5.37
C LYS A 189 6.18 23.89 5.46
N VAL A 190 6.34 23.19 4.33
CA VAL A 190 7.03 21.88 4.31
C VAL A 190 8.53 22.09 4.54
N GLN A 191 9.16 23.02 3.80
CA GLN A 191 10.58 23.36 3.97
C GLN A 191 10.89 23.91 5.39
N SER A 192 10.06 24.78 5.98
CA SER A 192 10.30 25.32 7.33
C SER A 192 10.17 24.27 8.46
N ASN A 193 9.56 23.12 8.17
CA ASN A 193 9.49 21.98 9.06
C ASN A 193 10.52 20.88 8.72
N ALA A 194 11.29 21.04 7.64
CA ALA A 194 12.46 20.22 7.34
C ALA A 194 13.65 20.70 8.18
N GLY A 195 14.07 19.90 9.17
CA GLY A 195 15.37 20.06 9.85
C GLY A 195 15.59 21.39 10.60
N LYS A 196 14.99 21.55 11.79
CA LYS A 196 15.49 22.56 12.75
C LYS A 196 16.96 22.25 13.09
N ARG A 197 17.85 23.23 12.87
CA ARG A 197 19.31 23.13 13.09
C ARG A 197 19.63 22.72 14.54
N THR A 198 20.05 21.47 14.74
CA THR A 198 20.91 21.10 15.87
C THR A 198 22.37 21.22 15.41
N GLN A 199 23.29 21.65 16.28
CA GLN A 199 24.63 22.09 15.85
C GLN A 199 25.58 20.95 15.42
N HIS A 200 25.16 19.68 15.52
CA HIS A 200 26.03 18.51 15.37
C HIS A 200 25.45 17.39 14.47
N GLN A 201 24.55 17.71 13.53
CA GLN A 201 24.13 16.76 12.49
C GLN A 201 24.15 17.39 11.09
N PRO A 202 24.50 16.62 10.04
CA PRO A 202 24.48 17.11 8.66
C PRO A 202 23.05 17.37 8.19
N LYS A 203 22.91 18.20 7.13
CA LYS A 203 21.64 18.37 6.42
C LYS A 203 21.16 17.02 5.91
N SER A 204 20.09 16.46 6.49
CA SER A 204 19.36 15.35 5.89
C SER A 204 18.03 15.87 5.35
N PRO A 205 17.66 15.54 4.09
CA PRO A 205 16.43 16.05 3.50
C PRO A 205 15.20 15.58 4.29
N GLY A 206 14.36 16.53 4.68
CA GLY A 206 13.23 16.28 5.58
C GLY A 206 12.02 15.71 4.84
N TYR A 207 11.84 16.08 3.57
CA TYR A 207 10.66 15.72 2.78
C TYR A 207 11.02 15.32 1.34
N LEU A 208 10.22 14.39 0.83
CA LEU A 208 10.18 13.98 -0.57
C LEU A 208 8.87 14.47 -1.17
N THR A 209 8.93 15.21 -2.27
CA THR A 209 7.75 15.69 -3.01
C THR A 209 7.59 14.84 -4.25
N GLN A 210 6.37 14.34 -4.48
CA GLN A 210 6.08 13.40 -5.56
C GLN A 210 4.82 13.81 -6.30
N GLU A 211 4.75 13.55 -7.61
CA GLU A 211 3.52 13.70 -8.37
C GLU A 211 2.44 12.78 -7.79
N TYR A 212 1.28 13.35 -7.48
CA TYR A 212 0.16 12.59 -6.97
C TYR A 212 -0.60 11.94 -8.13
N ILE A 213 -0.67 10.61 -8.10
CA ILE A 213 -1.49 9.82 -9.04
C ILE A 213 -2.97 10.12 -8.74
N SER A 214 -3.49 11.17 -9.38
CA SER A 214 -4.86 11.67 -9.20
C SER A 214 -5.92 10.83 -9.93
N ARG A 215 -5.45 9.89 -10.77
CA ARG A 215 -6.28 8.97 -11.57
C ARG A 215 -6.02 7.49 -11.23
N PRO A 216 -6.15 7.09 -9.95
CA PRO A 216 -6.03 5.68 -9.55
C PRO A 216 -7.20 4.86 -10.10
N LEU A 217 -6.98 3.56 -10.31
CA LEU A 217 -8.09 2.64 -10.53
C LEU A 217 -8.92 2.55 -9.23
N LEU A 218 -10.25 2.41 -9.35
CA LEU A 218 -11.17 2.43 -8.21
C LEU A 218 -11.92 1.11 -8.05
N ILE A 219 -11.96 0.58 -6.82
CA ILE A 219 -12.80 -0.57 -6.45
C ILE A 219 -14.02 0.00 -5.71
N LYS A 220 -15.24 -0.26 -6.22
CA LYS A 220 -16.48 0.34 -5.71
C LYS A 220 -16.40 1.88 -5.57
N GLY A 221 -15.73 2.56 -6.52
CA GLY A 221 -15.54 4.02 -6.47
C GLY A 221 -14.58 4.51 -5.38
N ARG A 222 -13.89 3.62 -4.65
CA ARG A 222 -12.93 3.94 -3.58
C ARG A 222 -11.50 3.70 -4.05
N LYS A 223 -10.54 4.44 -3.48
CA LYS A 223 -9.12 4.27 -3.78
C LYS A 223 -8.62 2.99 -3.12
N PHE A 224 -7.69 2.31 -3.78
CA PHE A 224 -6.98 1.19 -3.18
C PHE A 224 -5.48 1.28 -3.47
N ASP A 225 -4.68 0.58 -2.69
CA ASP A 225 -3.32 0.20 -3.05
C ASP A 225 -3.01 -1.23 -2.56
N MET A 226 -1.85 -1.76 -2.89
CA MET A 226 -1.50 -3.17 -2.70
C MET A 226 -0.22 -3.29 -1.87
N ARG A 227 -0.32 -3.87 -0.67
CA ARG A 227 0.80 -4.28 0.18
C ARG A 227 1.28 -5.65 -0.29
N VAL A 228 2.43 -5.66 -0.96
CA VAL A 228 3.09 -6.86 -1.48
C VAL A 228 4.19 -7.30 -0.51
N HIS A 229 4.14 -8.55 -0.03
CA HIS A 229 5.15 -9.10 0.86
C HIS A 229 6.23 -9.85 0.08
N TRP A 230 7.50 -9.53 0.36
CA TRP A 230 8.65 -10.17 -0.26
C TRP A 230 9.78 -10.40 0.76
N LEU A 231 10.58 -11.45 0.55
CA LEU A 231 11.56 -11.95 1.51
C LEU A 231 12.92 -12.03 0.82
N VAL A 232 13.90 -11.26 1.30
CA VAL A 232 15.32 -11.56 1.05
C VAL A 232 15.69 -12.65 2.06
N ALA A 233 15.62 -13.91 1.64
CA ALA A 233 15.85 -15.06 2.51
C ALA A 233 17.33 -15.27 2.82
N TRP A 234 18.20 -14.78 1.93
CA TRP A 234 19.65 -14.97 2.01
C TRP A 234 20.39 -13.88 1.23
N THR A 235 21.62 -13.56 1.63
CA THR A 235 22.44 -12.46 1.07
C THR A 235 23.64 -12.94 0.24
N LYS A 236 23.98 -14.23 0.31
CA LYS A 236 25.28 -14.80 -0.13
C LYS A 236 25.11 -16.21 -0.74
N PRO A 237 24.55 -16.37 -1.96
CA PRO A 237 24.12 -15.33 -2.92
C PRO A 237 22.80 -14.65 -2.53
N LEU A 238 22.54 -13.46 -3.06
CA LEU A 238 21.30 -12.74 -2.77
C LEU A 238 20.09 -13.49 -3.36
N THR A 239 19.21 -14.00 -2.49
CA THR A 239 18.10 -14.89 -2.85
C THR A 239 16.78 -14.30 -2.37
N VAL A 240 15.83 -14.09 -3.29
CA VAL A 240 14.65 -13.25 -3.04
C VAL A 240 13.36 -13.91 -3.53
N PHE A 241 12.35 -13.96 -2.64
CA PHE A 241 11.05 -14.57 -2.88
C PHE A 241 9.88 -13.56 -2.72
N TYR A 242 8.81 -13.74 -3.49
CA TYR A 242 7.55 -13.00 -3.41
C TYR A 242 6.45 -13.89 -2.79
N ASN A 243 5.66 -13.40 -1.84
CA ASN A 243 4.54 -14.15 -1.26
C ASN A 243 3.20 -13.80 -1.93
N HIS A 244 2.59 -14.77 -2.62
CA HIS A 244 1.37 -14.53 -3.38
C HIS A 244 0.07 -14.61 -2.55
N ASN A 245 0.11 -15.20 -1.35
CA ASN A 245 -1.07 -15.38 -0.51
C ASN A 245 -1.23 -14.28 0.54
N ALA A 246 -0.13 -13.82 1.13
CA ALA A 246 -0.13 -12.75 2.13
C ALA A 246 -0.05 -11.33 1.53
N SER A 247 0.07 -11.19 0.22
CA SER A 247 -0.05 -9.89 -0.46
C SER A 247 -1.53 -9.47 -0.51
N VAL A 248 -1.83 -8.20 -0.20
CA VAL A 248 -3.20 -7.74 0.05
C VAL A 248 -3.49 -6.35 -0.49
N VAL A 249 -4.75 -6.14 -0.87
CA VAL A 249 -5.33 -4.85 -1.24
C VAL A 249 -5.80 -4.12 0.02
N ARG A 250 -5.53 -2.82 0.10
CA ARG A 250 -6.01 -1.91 1.15
C ARG A 250 -6.88 -0.83 0.52
N LEU A 251 -8.07 -0.56 1.05
CA LEU A 251 -9.06 0.35 0.47
C LEU A 251 -9.38 1.53 1.39
N SER A 252 -9.63 2.70 0.81
CA SER A 252 -10.25 3.82 1.53
C SER A 252 -11.71 3.50 1.87
N LEU A 253 -12.21 3.99 3.02
CA LEU A 253 -13.63 3.92 3.36
C LEU A 253 -14.46 5.00 2.64
N ASN A 254 -13.84 6.14 2.33
CA ASN A 254 -14.44 7.19 1.50
C ASN A 254 -14.41 6.81 0.01
N LEU A 255 -15.44 7.27 -0.72
CA LEU A 255 -15.45 7.32 -2.19
C LEU A 255 -14.42 8.33 -2.67
N TYR A 256 -13.64 7.96 -3.69
CA TYR A 256 -12.58 8.82 -4.20
C TYR A 256 -13.13 10.05 -4.92
N ARG A 257 -12.65 11.22 -4.53
CA ARG A 257 -12.84 12.50 -5.22
C ARG A 257 -11.48 13.16 -5.36
N GLU A 258 -11.17 13.67 -6.55
CA GLU A 258 -9.81 14.16 -6.89
C GLU A 258 -9.40 15.42 -6.12
N PHE A 259 -10.38 16.26 -5.76
CA PHE A 259 -10.20 17.53 -5.04
C PHE A 259 -10.79 17.51 -3.62
N ASP A 260 -10.97 16.32 -3.04
CA ASP A 260 -11.36 16.14 -1.63
C ASP A 260 -10.11 15.96 -0.77
N PHE A 261 -9.76 17.01 -0.02
CA PHE A 261 -8.57 17.06 0.82
C PHE A 261 -8.70 16.26 2.13
N ASP A 262 -9.77 15.48 2.36
CA ASP A 262 -9.80 14.51 3.44
C ASP A 262 -8.72 13.42 3.22
N ARG A 263 -7.84 13.28 4.21
CA ARG A 263 -6.79 12.25 4.22
C ARG A 263 -7.37 10.84 4.17
N ALA A 264 -8.58 10.61 4.69
CA ALA A 264 -9.27 9.32 4.57
C ALA A 264 -9.74 8.99 3.14
N THR A 265 -9.85 9.98 2.25
CA THR A 265 -10.14 9.81 0.81
C THR A 265 -8.87 9.52 -0.02
N HIS A 266 -7.69 9.90 0.49
CA HIS A 266 -6.44 9.84 -0.26
C HIS A 266 -5.42 8.81 0.25
N LEU A 267 -5.47 8.41 1.51
CA LEU A 267 -4.50 7.50 2.15
C LEU A 267 -5.18 6.21 2.62
N THR A 268 -4.71 5.07 2.13
CA THR A 268 -5.24 3.72 2.40
C THR A 268 -4.64 3.05 3.65
N ASN A 269 -3.69 3.72 4.33
CA ASN A 269 -3.03 3.19 5.52
C ASN A 269 -4.04 2.95 6.66
N LEU A 270 -3.90 1.83 7.37
CA LEU A 270 -4.79 1.44 8.48
C LEU A 270 -4.89 2.54 9.53
N SER A 271 -3.76 3.14 9.91
CA SER A 271 -3.65 4.28 10.83
C SER A 271 -4.50 5.51 10.47
N VAL A 272 -4.85 5.69 9.19
CA VAL A 272 -5.74 6.75 8.73
C VAL A 272 -7.19 6.25 8.69
N GLN A 273 -7.41 5.02 8.26
CA GLN A 273 -8.74 4.43 8.11
C GLN A 273 -9.37 4.01 9.46
N GLU A 274 -8.59 3.60 10.46
CA GLU A 274 -9.06 3.22 11.81
C GLU A 274 -9.74 4.38 12.56
N HIS A 275 -9.29 5.61 12.27
CA HIS A 275 -9.83 6.85 12.79
C HIS A 275 -11.11 7.31 12.08
N HIS A 276 -11.53 6.62 11.00
CA HIS A 276 -12.72 6.96 10.24
C HIS A 276 -13.99 6.43 10.91
N TYR A 277 -15.08 7.22 10.89
CA TYR A 277 -16.28 6.94 11.69
C TYR A 277 -17.02 5.64 11.33
N ARG A 278 -16.88 5.15 10.09
CA ARG A 278 -17.44 3.86 9.64
C ARG A 278 -16.53 2.66 9.94
N TYR A 279 -15.31 2.86 10.45
CA TYR A 279 -14.33 1.77 10.53
C TYR A 279 -14.80 0.57 11.36
N ALA A 280 -15.33 0.80 12.57
CA ALA A 280 -15.80 -0.26 13.46
C ALA A 280 -16.93 -1.12 12.85
N SER A 281 -17.69 -0.60 11.89
CA SER A 281 -18.74 -1.32 11.15
C SER A 281 -18.31 -1.82 9.78
N SER A 282 -17.15 -1.40 9.27
CA SER A 282 -16.76 -1.55 7.86
C SER A 282 -15.30 -1.94 7.64
N GLN A 283 -14.57 -2.37 8.68
CA GLN A 283 -13.19 -2.87 8.57
C GLN A 283 -13.04 -4.08 7.63
N GLU A 284 -14.08 -4.90 7.48
CA GLU A 284 -14.07 -5.98 6.48
C GLU A 284 -14.10 -5.46 5.03
N GLU A 285 -14.42 -4.18 4.81
CA GLU A 285 -14.36 -3.53 3.50
C GLU A 285 -13.03 -2.82 3.20
N THR A 286 -12.12 -2.67 4.18
CA THR A 286 -10.82 -2.00 3.98
C THR A 286 -9.74 -2.93 3.44
N GLY A 287 -9.99 -4.25 3.39
CA GLY A 287 -9.05 -5.26 2.93
C GLY A 287 -9.64 -6.21 1.89
N MET A 288 -8.83 -6.65 0.92
CA MET A 288 -9.15 -7.77 0.03
C MET A 288 -7.88 -8.58 -0.27
N THR A 289 -8.03 -9.88 -0.48
CA THR A 289 -6.97 -10.75 -1.02
C THR A 289 -6.74 -10.52 -2.52
N MET A 290 -5.57 -10.90 -3.05
CA MET A 290 -5.30 -10.79 -4.50
C MET A 290 -6.24 -11.65 -5.35
N GLN A 291 -6.70 -12.79 -4.84
CA GLN A 291 -7.68 -13.65 -5.49
C GLN A 291 -9.06 -12.96 -5.58
N GLN A 292 -9.48 -12.22 -4.54
CA GLN A 292 -10.70 -11.40 -4.59
C GLN A 292 -10.54 -10.20 -5.53
N LEU A 293 -9.34 -9.61 -5.64
CA LEU A 293 -9.06 -8.59 -6.64
C LEU A 293 -9.19 -9.17 -8.06
N ASN A 294 -8.65 -10.35 -8.33
CA ASN A 294 -8.80 -11.02 -9.62
C ASN A 294 -10.28 -11.33 -9.97
N ALA A 295 -11.06 -11.80 -8.99
CA ALA A 295 -12.49 -12.02 -9.15
C ALA A 295 -13.26 -10.71 -9.43
N TYR A 296 -12.88 -9.60 -8.78
CA TYR A 296 -13.43 -8.28 -9.08
C TYR A 296 -13.05 -7.80 -10.49
N PHE A 297 -11.81 -8.04 -10.94
CA PHE A 297 -11.36 -7.68 -12.30
C PHE A 297 -12.15 -8.42 -13.38
N ASN A 298 -12.35 -9.73 -13.23
CA ASN A 298 -13.19 -10.51 -14.14
C ASN A 298 -14.64 -10.01 -14.21
N LYS A 299 -15.21 -9.62 -13.06
CA LYS A 299 -16.60 -9.15 -12.98
C LYS A 299 -16.80 -7.72 -13.49
N CYS A 300 -15.84 -6.82 -13.23
CA CYS A 300 -16.06 -5.37 -13.35
C CYS A 300 -15.21 -4.69 -14.44
N PHE A 301 -14.06 -5.24 -14.83
CA PHE A 301 -13.16 -4.63 -15.81
C PHE A 301 -13.06 -5.44 -17.11
N ARG A 302 -12.88 -6.76 -17.05
CA ARG A 302 -12.77 -7.63 -18.24
C ARG A 302 -13.91 -7.49 -19.26
N PRO A 303 -15.19 -7.21 -18.89
CA PRO A 303 -16.26 -6.92 -19.87
C PRO A 303 -16.02 -5.66 -20.73
N PHE A 304 -15.18 -4.73 -20.27
CA PHE A 304 -14.78 -3.50 -20.98
C PHE A 304 -13.33 -3.55 -21.49
N HIS A 305 -12.59 -4.60 -21.12
CA HIS A 305 -11.20 -4.85 -21.51
C HIS A 305 -11.03 -6.33 -21.92
N PRO A 306 -11.48 -6.74 -23.12
CA PRO A 306 -11.41 -8.13 -23.58
C PRO A 306 -9.97 -8.67 -23.70
N GLN A 307 -8.96 -7.79 -23.72
CA GLN A 307 -7.54 -8.14 -23.67
C GLN A 307 -7.06 -8.68 -22.31
N LEU A 308 -7.85 -8.56 -21.24
CA LEU A 308 -7.48 -9.09 -19.92
C LEU A 308 -7.79 -10.58 -19.85
N CYS A 309 -6.75 -11.39 -19.62
CA CYS A 309 -6.89 -12.80 -19.27
C CYS A 309 -7.62 -12.98 -17.93
N GLU A 310 -8.14 -14.19 -17.70
CA GLU A 310 -8.96 -14.50 -16.52
C GLU A 310 -8.19 -14.45 -15.19
N ASP A 311 -6.87 -14.50 -15.25
CA ASP A 311 -5.95 -14.50 -14.11
C ASP A 311 -5.06 -13.25 -14.07
N TRP A 312 -5.38 -12.20 -14.83
CA TRP A 312 -4.50 -11.04 -15.08
C TRP A 312 -3.87 -10.40 -13.83
N VAL A 313 -4.58 -10.42 -12.69
CA VAL A 313 -4.06 -9.92 -11.40
C VAL A 313 -2.97 -10.82 -10.83
N MET A 314 -3.10 -12.14 -11.02
CA MET A 314 -2.19 -13.20 -10.54
C MET A 314 -1.08 -13.55 -11.55
N THR A 315 -1.25 -13.20 -12.82
CA THR A 315 -0.26 -13.43 -13.89
C THR A 315 0.42 -12.12 -14.30
N VAL A 316 -0.19 -11.34 -15.19
CA VAL A 316 0.42 -10.18 -15.84
C VAL A 316 0.77 -9.07 -14.84
N MET A 317 -0.13 -8.74 -13.91
CA MET A 317 0.16 -7.73 -12.89
C MET A 317 1.14 -8.23 -11.83
N GLN A 318 1.09 -9.53 -11.49
CA GLN A 318 2.01 -10.12 -10.53
C GLN A 318 3.44 -10.16 -11.07
N GLU A 319 3.64 -10.52 -12.34
CA GLU A 319 4.99 -10.49 -12.94
C GLU A 319 5.49 -9.05 -13.12
N ARG A 320 4.62 -8.06 -13.38
CA ARG A 320 4.99 -6.64 -13.29
C ARG A 320 5.45 -6.22 -11.88
N MET A 321 4.85 -6.77 -10.81
CA MET A 321 5.34 -6.57 -9.44
C MET A 321 6.70 -7.25 -9.25
N HIS A 322 6.88 -8.48 -9.73
CA HIS A 322 8.16 -9.20 -9.65
C HIS A 322 9.29 -8.43 -10.38
N THR A 323 9.05 -8.00 -11.61
CA THR A 323 9.97 -7.16 -12.40
C THR A 323 10.36 -5.90 -11.65
N ILE A 324 9.42 -5.15 -11.08
CA ILE A 324 9.76 -3.94 -10.32
C ILE A 324 10.63 -4.29 -9.09
N ILE A 325 10.31 -5.35 -8.36
CA ILE A 325 11.13 -5.80 -7.21
C ILE A 325 12.52 -6.26 -7.67
N ARG A 326 12.65 -6.98 -8.81
CA ARG A 326 13.95 -7.31 -9.43
C ARG A 326 14.78 -6.04 -9.68
N GLN A 327 14.17 -4.97 -10.19
CA GLN A 327 14.87 -3.70 -10.44
C GLN A 327 15.28 -2.99 -9.13
N VAL A 328 14.44 -2.98 -8.08
CA VAL A 328 14.82 -2.46 -6.75
C VAL A 328 16.01 -3.23 -6.18
N VAL A 329 15.98 -4.56 -6.27
CA VAL A 329 17.04 -5.46 -5.80
C VAL A 329 18.34 -5.21 -6.57
N ARG A 330 18.30 -5.20 -7.91
CA ARG A 330 19.47 -4.93 -8.77
C ARG A 330 20.09 -3.56 -8.52
N ALA A 331 19.28 -2.52 -8.37
CA ALA A 331 19.75 -1.17 -8.04
C ALA A 331 20.45 -1.12 -6.68
N SER A 332 19.98 -1.94 -5.72
CA SER A 332 20.48 -1.95 -4.34
C SER A 332 21.63 -2.92 -4.09
N LYS A 333 21.82 -3.97 -4.91
CA LYS A 333 22.64 -5.15 -4.54
C LYS A 333 24.10 -4.85 -4.19
N HIS A 334 24.68 -3.78 -4.71
CA HIS A 334 26.06 -3.35 -4.42
C HIS A 334 26.20 -2.51 -3.13
N LYS A 335 25.07 -2.12 -2.51
CA LYS A 335 24.98 -1.37 -1.25
C LYS A 335 24.49 -2.24 -0.07
N LEU A 336 24.36 -3.55 -0.27
CA LEU A 336 23.95 -4.53 0.75
C LEU A 336 25.14 -5.40 1.16
N GLU A 337 25.34 -5.62 2.46
CA GLU A 337 26.43 -6.46 2.97
C GLU A 337 26.10 -7.97 2.91
N ARG A 338 27.13 -8.77 2.62
CA ARG A 338 26.97 -10.19 2.20
C ARG A 338 27.36 -11.16 3.30
N ILE A 339 26.67 -11.03 4.42
CA ILE A 339 26.91 -11.77 5.66
C ILE A 339 25.84 -12.86 5.82
N ALA A 340 26.29 -14.12 5.98
CA ALA A 340 25.44 -15.29 6.13
C ALA A 340 24.64 -15.28 7.45
N GLY A 341 23.32 -15.44 7.34
CA GLY A 341 22.37 -15.41 8.46
C GLY A 341 21.57 -14.10 8.59
N HIS A 342 21.90 -13.08 7.80
CA HIS A 342 21.02 -11.93 7.63
C HIS A 342 19.92 -12.23 6.60
N PHE A 343 18.69 -11.89 6.94
CA PHE A 343 17.51 -11.99 6.09
C PHE A 343 16.61 -10.77 6.33
N GLY A 344 15.59 -10.54 5.49
CA GLY A 344 14.63 -9.46 5.71
C GLY A 344 13.28 -9.70 5.04
N LEU A 345 12.20 -9.46 5.78
CA LEU A 345 10.82 -9.52 5.28
C LEU A 345 10.31 -8.11 5.04
N PHE A 346 10.05 -7.77 3.77
CA PHE A 346 9.77 -6.43 3.30
C PHE A 346 8.36 -6.30 2.72
N GLY A 347 7.83 -5.07 2.70
CA GLY A 347 6.53 -4.73 2.13
C GLY A 347 6.63 -3.63 1.07
N CYS A 348 6.43 -3.96 -0.20
CA CYS A 348 6.26 -2.96 -1.26
C CYS A 348 4.81 -2.46 -1.28
N ASP A 349 4.64 -1.14 -1.43
CA ASP A 349 3.31 -0.53 -1.58
C ASP A 349 3.12 -0.11 -3.04
N PHE A 350 2.16 -0.73 -3.73
CA PHE A 350 1.89 -0.52 -5.16
C PHE A 350 0.51 0.10 -5.42
N LEU A 351 0.46 1.12 -6.26
CA LEU A 351 -0.79 1.70 -6.78
C LEU A 351 -0.99 1.31 -8.25
N LEU A 352 -2.22 0.98 -8.64
CA LEU A 352 -2.62 0.79 -10.03
C LEU A 352 -3.45 1.99 -10.49
N ASP A 353 -3.12 2.56 -11.64
CA ASP A 353 -3.89 3.66 -12.25
C ASP A 353 -5.00 3.17 -13.20
N GLU A 354 -5.89 4.09 -13.61
CA GLU A 354 -6.99 3.79 -14.55
C GLU A 354 -6.51 3.36 -15.95
N SER A 355 -5.21 3.48 -16.24
CA SER A 355 -4.55 2.96 -17.46
C SER A 355 -3.84 1.62 -17.24
N PHE A 356 -4.12 0.93 -16.13
CA PHE A 356 -3.54 -0.38 -15.76
C PHE A 356 -2.00 -0.36 -15.65
N ARG A 357 -1.43 0.83 -15.39
CA ARG A 357 -0.02 1.03 -15.07
C ARG A 357 0.17 0.92 -13.56
N LEU A 358 1.17 0.13 -13.20
CA LEU A 358 1.55 -0.17 -11.83
C LEU A 358 2.67 0.79 -11.38
N TRP A 359 2.50 1.39 -10.21
CA TRP A 359 3.41 2.37 -9.63
C TRP A 359 3.89 1.91 -8.24
N LEU A 360 5.20 1.96 -7.98
CA LEU A 360 5.78 1.74 -6.65
C LEU A 360 5.71 3.04 -5.84
N LEU A 361 5.16 2.98 -4.62
CA LEU A 361 4.97 4.13 -3.73
C LEU A 361 6.05 4.26 -2.65
N GLU A 362 6.47 3.13 -2.09
CA GLU A 362 7.53 2.96 -1.08
C GLU A 362 7.83 1.46 -0.85
N VAL A 363 8.92 1.17 -0.14
CA VAL A 363 9.23 -0.16 0.44
C VAL A 363 9.33 0.01 1.95
N ASN A 364 8.79 -0.95 2.71
CA ASN A 364 8.76 -0.98 4.17
C ASN A 364 9.62 -2.15 4.69
N ASP A 365 10.44 -1.91 5.71
CA ASP A 365 11.32 -2.87 6.41
C ASP A 365 10.67 -3.56 7.61
N ASN A 366 9.77 -2.87 8.32
CA ASN A 366 8.80 -3.49 9.22
C ASN A 366 7.39 -3.47 8.59
N PRO A 367 7.08 -4.32 7.59
CA PRO A 367 5.76 -4.33 6.97
C PRO A 367 4.67 -4.64 7.98
N GLY A 368 3.71 -3.72 8.15
CA GLY A 368 2.48 -3.97 8.90
C GLY A 368 1.70 -5.18 8.35
N VAL A 369 1.25 -6.06 9.25
CA VAL A 369 0.51 -7.29 9.00
C VAL A 369 -0.76 -7.32 9.85
N GLY A 370 -1.80 -8.01 9.39
CA GLY A 370 -3.11 -8.02 10.05
C GLY A 370 -3.82 -6.67 10.01
N TRP A 371 -4.70 -6.48 9.03
CA TRP A 371 -5.24 -5.15 8.67
C TRP A 371 -6.57 -4.82 9.36
N GLY A 372 -6.79 -5.36 10.56
CA GLY A 372 -8.05 -5.33 11.33
C GLY A 372 -9.14 -6.23 10.73
N ASN A 373 -9.26 -6.21 9.40
CA ASN A 373 -9.97 -7.16 8.54
C ASN A 373 -9.63 -8.63 8.89
N THR A 374 -10.64 -9.39 9.34
CA THR A 374 -10.48 -10.76 9.81
C THR A 374 -10.01 -11.71 8.72
N GLN A 375 -10.46 -11.54 7.48
CA GLN A 375 -10.02 -12.38 6.37
C GLN A 375 -8.52 -12.23 6.09
N VAL A 376 -8.01 -10.99 6.05
CA VAL A 376 -6.59 -10.71 5.86
C VAL A 376 -5.75 -11.19 7.06
N ASN A 377 -6.26 -11.10 8.28
CA ASN A 377 -5.58 -11.61 9.48
C ASN A 377 -5.25 -13.12 9.38
N THR A 378 -6.04 -13.91 8.63
CA THR A 378 -5.75 -15.35 8.42
C THR A 378 -4.43 -15.62 7.70
N THR A 379 -3.91 -14.66 6.93
CA THR A 379 -2.64 -14.83 6.20
C THR A 379 -1.40 -14.48 7.03
N THR A 380 -1.59 -13.84 8.19
CA THR A 380 -0.50 -13.35 9.05
C THR A 380 0.38 -14.47 9.61
N LYS A 381 -0.17 -15.42 10.40
CA LYS A 381 0.65 -16.52 10.96
C LYS A 381 1.32 -17.38 9.87
N PRO A 382 0.61 -17.81 8.79
CA PRO A 382 1.23 -18.53 7.68
C PRO A 382 2.41 -17.80 7.00
N LEU A 383 2.35 -16.46 6.87
CA LEU A 383 3.46 -15.67 6.32
C LEU A 383 4.73 -15.85 7.15
N PHE A 384 4.66 -15.71 8.47
CA PHE A 384 5.83 -15.84 9.34
C PHE A 384 6.27 -17.30 9.52
N GLU A 385 5.34 -18.26 9.56
CA GLU A 385 5.66 -19.68 9.59
C GLU A 385 6.52 -20.08 8.39
N GLU A 386 6.09 -19.69 7.19
CA GLU A 386 6.79 -20.00 5.95
C GLU A 386 8.10 -19.21 5.81
N THR A 387 8.11 -17.93 6.19
CA THR A 387 9.33 -17.10 6.25
C THR A 387 10.41 -17.76 7.11
N LEU A 388 10.05 -18.19 8.33
CA LEU A 388 10.98 -18.84 9.25
C LEU A 388 11.45 -20.20 8.70
N ASN A 389 10.57 -20.98 8.08
CA ASN A 389 10.96 -22.26 7.47
C ASN A 389 12.00 -22.05 6.35
N ILE A 390 11.77 -21.09 5.45
CA ILE A 390 12.68 -20.76 4.34
C ILE A 390 14.04 -20.31 4.89
N VAL A 391 14.05 -19.39 5.86
CA VAL A 391 15.28 -18.89 6.46
C VAL A 391 16.05 -20.00 7.18
N PHE A 392 15.38 -20.89 7.92
CA PHE A 392 16.01 -22.03 8.57
C PHE A 392 16.58 -23.05 7.55
N GLU A 393 15.87 -23.31 6.45
CA GLU A 393 16.34 -24.21 5.39
C GLU A 393 17.57 -23.64 4.66
N CYS A 394 17.54 -22.36 4.26
CA CYS A 394 18.71 -21.66 3.69
C CYS A 394 19.92 -21.73 4.63
N PHE A 395 19.69 -21.55 5.94
CA PHE A 395 20.74 -21.52 6.96
C PHE A 395 21.34 -22.89 7.25
N ASP A 396 20.53 -23.94 7.25
CA ASP A 396 21.01 -25.32 7.36
C ASP A 396 21.69 -25.79 6.07
N ASN A 397 21.22 -25.37 4.90
CA ASN A 397 21.93 -25.59 3.64
C ASN A 397 23.34 -25.00 3.70
N TYR A 398 23.46 -23.72 4.09
CA TYR A 398 24.75 -23.06 4.29
C TYR A 398 25.67 -23.81 5.27
N LYS A 399 25.18 -24.16 6.46
CA LYS A 399 25.97 -24.88 7.48
C LYS A 399 26.46 -26.25 7.01
N ASN A 400 25.62 -26.98 6.25
CA ASN A 400 25.96 -28.29 5.71
C ASN A 400 26.72 -28.20 4.37
N LYS A 401 27.20 -27.00 3.97
CA LYS A 401 27.91 -26.72 2.71
C LYS A 401 27.11 -27.13 1.45
N ARG A 402 25.77 -27.12 1.53
CA ARG A 402 24.86 -27.37 0.40
C ARG A 402 24.54 -26.05 -0.32
N PRO A 403 24.18 -26.09 -1.62
CA PRO A 403 23.57 -24.96 -2.29
C PRO A 403 22.34 -24.43 -1.53
N VAL A 404 22.14 -23.11 -1.52
CA VAL A 404 21.00 -22.45 -0.86
C VAL A 404 19.68 -22.77 -1.57
N LEU A 405 19.73 -22.89 -2.90
CA LEU A 405 18.63 -23.29 -3.76
C LEU A 405 18.85 -24.72 -4.31
N PRO A 406 17.79 -25.50 -4.57
CA PRO A 406 16.38 -25.17 -4.33
C PRO A 406 16.02 -25.16 -2.84
N VAL A 407 14.95 -24.43 -2.50
CA VAL A 407 14.30 -24.48 -1.18
C VAL A 407 13.05 -25.35 -1.31
N GLU A 408 12.97 -26.44 -0.55
CA GLU A 408 11.87 -27.40 -0.59
C GLU A 408 10.63 -26.99 0.21
N CYS A 409 10.77 -26.13 1.23
CA CYS A 409 9.67 -25.81 2.14
C CYS A 409 8.64 -24.78 1.63
N LEU A 410 8.80 -24.29 0.39
CA LEU A 410 7.95 -23.29 -0.25
C LEU A 410 6.48 -23.73 -0.34
N LYS A 411 5.56 -22.79 -0.09
CA LYS A 411 4.10 -23.00 -0.18
C LYS A 411 3.42 -21.83 -0.90
N ASN A 412 3.62 -20.61 -0.40
CA ASN A 412 3.07 -19.37 -0.92
C ASN A 412 4.16 -18.41 -1.46
N TYR A 413 5.44 -18.70 -1.19
CA TYR A 413 6.58 -17.97 -1.75
C TYR A 413 6.99 -18.51 -3.14
N LYS A 414 7.14 -17.60 -4.12
CA LYS A 414 7.75 -17.84 -5.45
C LYS A 414 9.14 -17.21 -5.48
N LEU A 415 10.16 -17.90 -6.00
CA LEU A 415 11.48 -17.29 -6.27
C LEU A 415 11.32 -16.23 -7.38
N ILE A 416 11.84 -15.02 -7.15
CA ILE A 416 11.75 -13.91 -8.13
C ILE A 416 13.11 -13.33 -8.53
N TYR A 417 14.15 -13.55 -7.73
CA TYR A 417 15.53 -13.18 -8.04
C TYR A 417 16.50 -14.11 -7.29
N ASN A 418 17.51 -14.59 -8.01
CA ASN A 418 18.70 -15.26 -7.48
C ASN A 418 19.91 -14.61 -8.15
N GLU A 419 20.87 -14.17 -7.36
CA GLU A 419 22.03 -13.43 -7.87
C GLU A 419 22.95 -14.27 -8.77
N ASN A 420 23.02 -15.59 -8.56
CA ASN A 420 23.79 -16.48 -9.43
C ASN A 420 23.20 -16.55 -10.86
N ASP A 421 21.92 -16.22 -11.01
CA ASP A 421 21.20 -16.25 -12.28
C ASP A 421 21.13 -14.84 -12.92
N ASP A 422 21.66 -13.79 -12.28
CA ASP A 422 21.49 -12.37 -12.67
C ASP A 422 22.36 -11.95 -13.87
N ALA A 423 22.19 -12.65 -14.99
CA ALA A 423 22.80 -12.36 -16.27
C ALA A 423 22.18 -11.13 -16.96
N ALA A 424 22.95 -10.49 -17.84
CA ALA A 424 22.54 -9.28 -18.56
C ALA A 424 21.31 -9.49 -19.47
N SER A 425 21.05 -10.72 -19.93
CA SER A 425 19.85 -11.07 -20.70
C SER A 425 18.55 -10.79 -19.94
N ILE A 426 18.49 -11.14 -18.64
CA ILE A 426 17.30 -11.00 -17.80
C ILE A 426 16.97 -9.51 -17.53
N LEU A 427 17.90 -8.59 -17.81
CA LEU A 427 17.58 -7.15 -17.83
C LEU A 427 16.72 -6.78 -19.05
N ASN A 428 16.99 -7.38 -20.22
CA ASN A 428 16.25 -7.14 -21.45
C ASN A 428 14.84 -7.73 -21.37
N ASP A 429 14.68 -8.90 -20.75
CA ASP A 429 13.36 -9.51 -20.52
C ASP A 429 12.49 -8.63 -19.61
N ASP A 430 13.07 -8.08 -18.53
CA ASP A 430 12.37 -7.10 -17.68
C ASP A 430 12.02 -5.80 -18.43
N ILE A 431 12.86 -5.36 -19.38
CA ILE A 431 12.59 -4.22 -20.26
C ILE A 431 11.41 -4.53 -21.20
N GLN A 432 11.29 -5.77 -21.71
CA GLN A 432 10.12 -6.19 -22.50
C GLN A 432 8.82 -6.08 -21.68
N VAL A 433 8.81 -6.51 -20.41
CA VAL A 433 7.63 -6.40 -19.52
C VAL A 433 7.15 -4.95 -19.35
N PHE A 434 8.04 -3.96 -19.46
CA PHE A 434 7.67 -2.53 -19.51
C PHE A 434 7.23 -2.08 -20.91
N ASN A 435 7.86 -2.60 -21.98
CA ASN A 435 7.60 -2.20 -23.37
C ASN A 435 6.33 -2.84 -23.99
N GLU A 436 5.81 -3.94 -23.46
CA GLU A 436 4.52 -4.55 -23.84
C GLU A 436 3.30 -3.63 -23.59
N ARG A 437 3.52 -2.44 -23.03
CA ARG A 437 2.58 -1.31 -23.09
C ARG A 437 2.28 -0.82 -24.52
N ALA A 438 3.09 -1.17 -25.51
CA ALA A 438 2.96 -0.67 -26.89
C ALA A 438 1.89 -1.39 -27.75
N THR A 439 1.69 -2.70 -27.54
CA THR A 439 0.89 -3.55 -28.46
C THR A 439 -0.58 -3.69 -28.08
N VAL A 440 -1.02 -3.15 -26.94
CA VAL A 440 -2.45 -3.11 -26.54
C VAL A 440 -3.20 -1.98 -27.25
N ARG A 441 -3.13 -1.98 -28.59
CA ARG A 441 -4.06 -1.27 -29.48
C ARG A 441 -4.95 -2.32 -30.15
N PRO A 442 -6.29 -2.23 -30.06
CA PRO A 442 -7.16 -3.23 -30.67
C PRO A 442 -7.01 -3.21 -32.19
N THR A 443 -6.74 -4.37 -32.78
CA THR A 443 -6.80 -4.52 -34.24
C THR A 443 -8.27 -4.60 -34.64
N ILE A 444 -8.66 -3.82 -35.66
CA ILE A 444 -10.07 -3.55 -36.01
C ILE A 444 -10.90 -4.83 -36.31
N LYS A 445 -10.25 -5.95 -36.62
CA LYS A 445 -10.90 -7.23 -36.95
C LYS A 445 -11.71 -7.86 -35.80
N ASP A 446 -11.37 -7.57 -34.54
CA ASP A 446 -11.95 -8.27 -33.38
C ASP A 446 -13.25 -7.63 -32.84
N LEU A 447 -13.62 -6.44 -33.32
CA LEU A 447 -14.81 -5.71 -32.89
C LEU A 447 -16.01 -5.89 -33.84
N ARG A 448 -16.51 -7.13 -33.95
CA ARG A 448 -17.87 -7.41 -34.46
C ARG A 448 -18.83 -7.63 -33.29
N PRO A 449 -19.89 -6.82 -33.11
CA PRO A 449 -20.93 -7.10 -32.13
C PRO A 449 -21.62 -8.43 -32.44
N ARG A 450 -21.69 -9.34 -31.48
CA ARG A 450 -22.63 -10.47 -31.53
C ARG A 450 -23.99 -9.99 -31.04
N THR A 451 -24.97 -9.96 -31.93
CA THR A 451 -26.36 -9.61 -31.62
C THR A 451 -26.95 -10.58 -30.58
N PRO A 452 -27.79 -10.12 -29.64
CA PRO A 452 -28.41 -11.01 -28.67
C PRO A 452 -29.40 -12.00 -29.32
N LEU A 453 -29.31 -13.28 -28.97
CA LEU A 453 -30.31 -14.29 -29.31
C LEU A 453 -31.56 -14.11 -28.43
N THR A 454 -32.57 -13.40 -28.93
CA THR A 454 -33.91 -13.39 -28.34
C THR A 454 -34.61 -14.73 -28.59
N LYS A 455 -35.20 -15.31 -27.54
CA LYS A 455 -36.01 -16.52 -27.64
C LYS A 455 -37.47 -16.16 -27.91
N THR A 456 -38.05 -16.72 -28.97
CA THR A 456 -39.49 -16.90 -29.15
C THR A 456 -39.74 -18.24 -29.84
N LEU A 457 -40.87 -18.87 -29.52
CA LEU A 457 -41.29 -20.18 -30.04
C LEU A 457 -42.42 -19.99 -31.09
N PRO A 458 -42.75 -21.01 -31.91
CA PRO A 458 -43.12 -20.82 -33.31
C PRO A 458 -44.63 -20.89 -33.62
N GLN A 459 -44.95 -20.76 -34.92
CA GLN A 459 -46.20 -21.03 -35.70
C GLN A 459 -46.81 -19.78 -36.36
N ILE A 460 -47.42 -19.79 -37.57
CA ILE A 460 -47.45 -20.75 -38.71
C ILE A 460 -47.91 -20.01 -40.00
N ASN A 461 -47.78 -20.62 -41.20
CA ASN A 461 -48.20 -20.15 -42.54
C ASN A 461 -47.45 -18.90 -43.10
N ALA A 462 -46.98 -18.78 -44.35
CA ALA A 462 -47.22 -19.42 -45.67
C ALA A 462 -48.29 -18.76 -46.56
N ASN A 463 -47.85 -17.99 -47.59
CA ASN A 463 -48.19 -18.25 -49.01
C ASN A 463 -47.47 -17.33 -50.03
N ARG A 464 -46.96 -17.98 -51.09
CA ARG A 464 -46.92 -17.64 -52.55
C ARG A 464 -46.59 -16.23 -53.09
N SER A 465 -45.89 -16.27 -54.26
CA SER A 465 -45.97 -15.38 -55.45
C SER A 465 -45.55 -13.90 -55.34
N SER A 466 -45.04 -13.21 -56.38
CA SER A 466 -44.14 -13.48 -57.53
C SER A 466 -44.30 -12.35 -58.57
N THR A 467 -43.29 -12.09 -59.43
CA THR A 467 -43.30 -11.14 -60.58
C THR A 467 -43.32 -9.64 -60.22
N ALA A 468 -42.81 -8.70 -61.05
CA ALA A 468 -41.72 -8.72 -62.05
C ALA A 468 -41.39 -7.29 -62.55
N ALA A 469 -40.12 -7.04 -62.93
CA ALA A 469 -39.62 -5.95 -63.82
C ALA A 469 -39.89 -4.47 -63.38
N THR A 470 -39.23 -3.39 -63.86
CA THR A 470 -38.09 -3.14 -64.80
C THR A 470 -37.28 -1.91 -64.22
N SER A 471 -36.42 -1.07 -64.85
CA SER A 471 -35.98 -0.83 -66.24
C SER A 471 -34.62 -0.08 -66.34
N THR A 472 -34.05 -0.11 -67.55
CA THR A 472 -33.29 0.91 -68.33
C THR A 472 -33.22 2.38 -67.82
N ASP A 473 -32.20 3.21 -68.11
CA ASP A 473 -30.93 3.02 -68.86
C ASP A 473 -29.96 4.23 -68.71
N LEU A 474 -28.77 4.08 -69.33
CA LEU A 474 -27.88 5.10 -69.96
C LEU A 474 -26.46 5.28 -69.39
N ILE A 475 -25.53 5.50 -70.33
CA ILE A 475 -24.06 5.54 -70.14
C ILE A 475 -23.52 6.81 -70.79
N VAL A 476 -22.64 7.55 -70.11
CA VAL A 476 -21.66 8.47 -70.72
C VAL A 476 -20.34 8.36 -69.93
N ASN A 477 -19.20 8.29 -70.63
CA ASN A 477 -17.86 8.26 -70.05
C ASN A 477 -17.19 9.64 -70.15
N SER A 478 -16.46 10.08 -69.11
CA SER A 478 -15.10 10.66 -69.25
C SER A 478 -14.48 11.13 -67.91
N GLU A 479 -13.16 10.89 -67.78
CA GLU A 479 -12.15 11.72 -67.09
C GLU A 479 -12.18 11.98 -65.56
N ASN A 480 -11.37 11.18 -64.87
CA ASN A 480 -10.27 11.61 -63.96
C ASN A 480 -10.38 12.96 -63.21
N THR A 481 -10.88 12.95 -61.98
CA THR A 481 -10.16 13.50 -60.80
C THR A 481 -10.81 13.00 -59.50
N PRO A 482 -10.07 12.76 -58.39
CA PRO A 482 -10.63 12.14 -57.19
C PRO A 482 -11.18 13.18 -56.19
N PRO A 483 -12.47 13.13 -55.82
CA PRO A 483 -12.99 13.82 -54.65
C PRO A 483 -12.48 13.17 -53.36
N SER A 484 -12.28 13.98 -52.32
CA SER A 484 -11.87 13.58 -50.99
C SER A 484 -13.04 13.05 -50.14
N THR A 485 -12.81 12.88 -48.83
CA THR A 485 -13.83 12.59 -47.79
C THR A 485 -14.59 11.26 -47.90
N ILE A 486 -13.89 10.16 -47.61
CA ILE A 486 -14.49 9.13 -46.74
C ILE A 486 -14.36 9.66 -45.30
N GLU A 487 -15.49 9.88 -44.61
CA GLU A 487 -15.44 10.20 -43.18
C GLU A 487 -14.88 9.02 -42.36
N PRO A 488 -13.89 9.24 -41.48
CA PRO A 488 -13.46 8.20 -40.56
C PRO A 488 -14.54 8.01 -39.49
N ILE A 489 -15.28 6.89 -39.57
CA ILE A 489 -16.22 6.47 -38.52
C ILE A 489 -15.49 6.49 -37.19
N LEU A 490 -15.86 7.45 -36.33
CA LEU A 490 -15.20 7.72 -35.06
C LEU A 490 -15.15 6.44 -34.22
N SER A 491 -13.95 5.88 -34.07
CA SER A 491 -13.68 4.85 -33.08
C SER A 491 -14.05 5.44 -31.72
N ARG A 492 -15.13 4.95 -31.11
CA ARG A 492 -15.60 5.42 -29.80
C ARG A 492 -14.58 5.05 -28.74
N SER A 493 -13.61 5.95 -28.53
CA SER A 493 -12.72 5.96 -27.39
C SER A 493 -13.57 5.80 -26.14
N ILE A 494 -13.25 4.78 -25.33
CA ILE A 494 -13.99 4.53 -24.10
C ILE A 494 -13.67 5.66 -23.13
N ASP A 495 -14.64 6.54 -22.84
CA ASP A 495 -14.46 7.60 -21.85
C ASP A 495 -14.39 6.99 -20.44
N TRP A 496 -13.18 6.63 -20.03
CA TRP A 496 -12.87 6.19 -18.67
C TRP A 496 -13.24 7.24 -17.62
N THR A 497 -13.27 8.53 -17.97
CA THR A 497 -13.76 9.59 -17.07
C THR A 497 -15.27 9.49 -16.87
N ALA A 498 -16.06 9.15 -17.90
CA ALA A 498 -17.48 8.84 -17.74
C ALA A 498 -17.70 7.54 -16.96
N ILE A 499 -16.99 6.45 -17.27
CA ILE A 499 -17.12 5.18 -16.54
C ILE A 499 -16.76 5.36 -15.05
N ARG A 500 -15.66 6.06 -14.75
CA ARG A 500 -15.22 6.37 -13.38
C ARG A 500 -16.24 7.24 -12.64
N ARG A 501 -16.79 8.27 -13.29
CA ARG A 501 -17.90 9.09 -12.75
C ARG A 501 -19.13 8.24 -12.46
N GLU A 502 -19.53 7.34 -13.36
CA GLU A 502 -20.69 6.47 -13.19
C GLU A 502 -20.49 5.41 -12.09
N MET A 503 -19.27 4.85 -11.96
CA MET A 503 -18.92 3.97 -10.83
C MET A 503 -19.05 4.69 -9.49
N ILE A 504 -18.52 5.92 -9.37
CA ILE A 504 -18.66 6.74 -8.16
C ILE A 504 -20.13 7.11 -7.93
N ARG A 505 -20.89 7.47 -8.98
CA ARG A 505 -22.32 7.84 -8.88
C ARG A 505 -23.18 6.66 -8.39
N ARG A 506 -22.99 5.46 -8.95
CA ARG A 506 -23.74 4.25 -8.53
C ARG A 506 -23.48 3.87 -7.08
N GLU A 507 -22.25 4.03 -6.61
CA GLU A 507 -21.89 3.75 -5.22
C GLU A 507 -22.39 4.86 -4.27
N ALA A 508 -22.36 6.13 -4.69
CA ALA A 508 -22.94 7.26 -3.96
C ALA A 508 -24.48 7.26 -3.93
N MET A 509 -25.14 6.57 -4.87
CA MET A 509 -26.61 6.40 -4.91
C MET A 509 -27.14 5.24 -4.05
N LYS A 510 -26.26 4.48 -3.37
CA LYS A 510 -26.71 3.51 -2.37
C LYS A 510 -27.26 4.26 -1.15
N PRO A 511 -28.43 3.90 -0.62
CA PRO A 511 -29.03 4.64 0.49
C PRO A 511 -28.20 4.52 1.77
N GLU A 512 -27.61 5.64 2.20
CA GLU A 512 -26.92 5.76 3.49
C GLU A 512 -27.92 5.50 4.63
N SER A 513 -27.67 4.44 5.41
CA SER A 513 -28.58 3.99 6.46
C SER A 513 -28.72 5.03 7.58
N ALA A 514 -29.85 5.02 8.28
CA ALA A 514 -30.06 5.92 9.44
C ALA A 514 -28.95 5.75 10.51
N GLN A 515 -28.42 4.54 10.66
CA GLN A 515 -27.32 4.24 11.56
C GLN A 515 -26.00 4.90 11.10
N GLU A 516 -25.66 4.84 9.80
CA GLU A 516 -24.47 5.51 9.25
C GLU A 516 -24.56 7.03 9.35
N ARG A 517 -25.72 7.62 9.01
CA ARG A 517 -25.98 9.06 9.20
C ARG A 517 -25.74 9.48 10.67
N LEU A 518 -26.24 8.67 11.62
CA LEU A 518 -26.03 8.91 13.05
C LEU A 518 -24.57 8.76 13.47
N MET A 519 -23.81 7.79 12.93
CA MET A 519 -22.36 7.68 13.19
C MET A 519 -21.59 8.90 12.65
N LYS A 520 -21.95 9.36 11.45
CA LYS A 520 -21.38 10.53 10.78
C LYS A 520 -21.59 11.81 11.59
N LEU A 521 -22.83 12.08 12.00
CA LEU A 521 -23.18 13.22 12.87
C LEU A 521 -22.45 13.15 14.22
N ARG A 522 -22.37 11.97 14.85
CA ARG A 522 -21.59 11.77 16.09
C ARG A 522 -20.10 12.05 15.91
N ALA A 523 -19.51 11.65 14.78
CA ALA A 523 -18.10 11.91 14.49
C ALA A 523 -17.80 13.37 14.15
N VAL A 524 -18.69 14.04 13.40
CA VAL A 524 -18.64 15.50 13.19
C VAL A 524 -18.71 16.21 14.54
N ARG A 525 -19.71 15.91 15.39
CA ARG A 525 -19.82 16.49 16.73
C ARG A 525 -18.54 16.28 17.56
N LYS A 526 -17.99 15.05 17.59
CA LYS A 526 -16.73 14.75 18.30
C LYS A 526 -15.55 15.58 17.79
N LYS A 527 -15.42 15.77 16.46
CA LYS A 527 -14.38 16.60 15.82
C LYS A 527 -14.51 18.07 16.23
N TYR A 528 -15.72 18.63 16.18
CA TYR A 528 -15.98 20.02 16.60
C TYR A 528 -15.77 20.22 18.10
N THR A 529 -16.23 19.31 18.97
CA THR A 529 -15.99 19.39 20.42
C THR A 529 -14.49 19.37 20.73
N PHE A 530 -13.70 18.51 20.08
CA PHE A 530 -12.25 18.46 20.26
C PHE A 530 -11.55 19.74 19.76
N GLN A 531 -11.95 20.28 18.60
CA GLN A 531 -11.42 21.55 18.09
C GLN A 531 -11.80 22.75 18.99
N SER A 532 -13.01 22.75 19.56
CA SER A 532 -13.44 23.76 20.53
C SER A 532 -12.62 23.66 21.82
N GLN A 533 -12.38 22.45 22.35
CA GLN A 533 -11.51 22.25 23.51
C GLN A 533 -10.07 22.73 23.25
N ILE A 534 -9.50 22.47 22.07
CA ILE A 534 -8.17 23.02 21.69
C ILE A 534 -8.22 24.55 21.63
N ARG A 535 -9.16 25.15 20.89
CA ARG A 535 -9.30 26.62 20.78
C ARG A 535 -9.47 27.31 22.14
N SER A 536 -10.22 26.70 23.05
CA SER A 536 -10.42 27.18 24.42
C SER A 536 -9.14 27.06 25.26
N ARG A 537 -8.38 25.97 25.09
CA ARG A 537 -7.09 25.75 25.77
C ARG A 537 -6.00 26.68 25.23
N ASP A 538 -5.99 26.98 23.93
CA ASP A 538 -5.09 27.95 23.32
C ASP A 538 -5.44 29.39 23.69
N LYS A 539 -6.74 29.74 23.76
CA LYS A 539 -7.20 31.01 24.36
C LYS A 539 -6.74 31.13 25.81
N LEU A 540 -6.86 30.06 26.61
CA LEU A 540 -6.39 30.05 28.00
C LEU A 540 -4.87 30.23 28.10
N ASN A 541 -4.10 29.54 27.25
CA ASN A 541 -2.63 29.68 27.16
C ASN A 541 -2.23 31.12 26.76
N GLN A 542 -2.92 31.73 25.79
CA GLN A 542 -2.69 33.12 25.39
C GLN A 542 -3.10 34.12 26.49
N LEU A 543 -4.16 33.83 27.27
CA LEU A 543 -4.56 34.65 28.42
C LEU A 543 -3.55 34.55 29.58
N THR A 544 -2.90 33.39 29.78
CA THR A 544 -1.78 33.28 30.73
C THR A 544 -0.52 33.99 30.22
N PHE A 545 -0.22 33.92 28.91
CA PHE A 545 0.91 34.64 28.31
C PHE A 545 0.73 36.16 28.26
N LYS A 546 -0.51 36.68 28.37
CA LYS A 546 -0.81 38.11 28.47
C LYS A 546 -0.73 38.67 29.90
N ARG A 547 -0.25 37.90 30.88
CA ARG A 547 0.14 38.42 32.21
C ARG A 547 1.65 38.65 32.25
N SER A 548 2.08 39.75 32.87
CA SER A 548 3.44 40.29 32.75
C SER A 548 4.53 39.40 33.36
N PRO A 549 5.77 39.44 32.82
CA PRO A 549 6.87 38.57 33.23
C PRO A 549 7.57 39.03 34.53
N THR A 550 6.83 39.14 35.63
CA THR A 550 7.32 39.74 36.90
C THR A 550 7.13 38.88 38.15
N SER A 551 6.87 37.56 38.01
CA SER A 551 6.69 36.65 39.17
C SER A 551 7.20 35.21 39.00
N ILE A 552 8.00 34.93 37.97
CA ILE A 552 8.46 33.55 37.65
C ILE A 552 9.46 32.98 38.68
N ASN A 553 10.21 33.83 39.40
CA ASN A 553 11.23 33.36 40.35
C ASN A 553 10.70 32.75 41.65
N THR A 554 9.44 32.97 42.03
CA THR A 554 8.89 32.46 43.30
C THR A 554 8.33 31.03 43.19
N TYR A 555 8.08 30.52 41.98
CA TYR A 555 7.43 29.21 41.79
C TYR A 555 8.38 28.01 41.78
N ARG A 556 9.71 28.24 41.83
CA ARG A 556 10.73 27.17 41.74
C ARG A 556 11.22 26.63 43.09
N SER A 557 10.81 27.23 44.21
CA SER A 557 11.24 26.85 45.57
C SER A 557 10.22 26.00 46.34
N MET A 558 8.97 25.88 45.87
CA MET A 558 7.86 25.24 46.61
C MET A 558 7.49 23.81 46.18
N GLN A 559 8.25 23.16 45.28
CA GLN A 559 8.05 21.73 44.95
C GLN A 559 8.97 20.75 45.71
N GLN A 560 9.61 21.19 46.79
CA GLN A 560 10.29 20.29 47.74
C GLN A 560 9.72 20.38 49.15
N LYS A 561 8.61 19.66 49.41
CA LYS A 561 8.39 18.76 50.58
C LYS A 561 6.90 18.47 50.83
N ARG A 562 6.65 17.22 51.25
CA ARG A 562 5.49 16.69 52.01
C ARG A 562 4.12 16.62 51.33
N SER A 563 3.65 15.38 51.22
CA SER A 563 2.25 14.94 51.28
C SER A 563 1.55 15.39 52.57
N ILE A 564 0.21 15.56 52.54
CA ILE A 564 -0.78 15.22 53.59
C ILE A 564 -2.21 15.50 53.07
N ASP A 565 -3.21 14.98 53.79
CA ASP A 565 -4.62 14.73 53.47
C ASP A 565 -5.57 15.82 52.92
N LEU A 566 -6.72 15.31 52.47
CA LEU A 566 -7.96 16.00 52.12
C LEU A 566 -8.74 16.49 53.35
N LYS A 567 -9.23 17.75 53.34
CA LYS A 567 -10.64 18.13 53.62
C LYS A 567 -10.89 19.63 53.34
N PRO A 568 -12.16 20.07 53.21
CA PRO A 568 -12.49 21.35 52.56
C PRO A 568 -12.52 22.54 53.52
N ILE A 569 -12.24 23.73 52.98
CA ILE A 569 -12.54 25.04 53.60
C ILE A 569 -13.62 25.73 52.76
N VAL A 570 -14.58 26.36 53.43
CA VAL A 570 -15.82 26.89 52.85
C VAL A 570 -15.76 28.41 52.65
N THR A 571 -16.46 28.90 51.63
CA THR A 571 -16.79 30.31 51.34
C THR A 571 -15.65 31.33 51.14
N ASP A 572 -15.56 31.85 49.91
CA ASP A 572 -15.51 33.31 49.71
C ASP A 572 -16.61 33.69 48.71
N LYS A 573 -17.57 34.52 49.16
CA LYS A 573 -18.77 34.89 48.39
C LYS A 573 -18.52 35.97 47.31
N LYS A 574 -17.31 36.52 47.18
CA LYS A 574 -17.02 37.57 46.17
C LYS A 574 -16.62 37.05 44.78
N ARG A 575 -16.44 35.73 44.59
CA ARG A 575 -16.01 35.18 43.28
C ARG A 575 -17.13 34.77 42.31
N SER A 576 -18.36 34.48 42.76
CA SER A 576 -19.39 33.94 41.84
C SER A 576 -19.81 34.97 40.78
N LYS A 577 -20.21 36.19 41.18
CA LYS A 577 -20.86 37.17 40.28
C LYS A 577 -20.09 37.55 39.01
N GLN A 578 -18.77 37.36 38.98
CA GLN A 578 -17.94 37.62 37.78
C GLN A 578 -17.67 36.35 36.95
N GLN A 579 -17.93 35.17 37.51
CA GLN A 579 -17.87 33.86 36.86
C GLN A 579 -19.25 33.44 36.33
N ASP A 580 -20.34 33.83 37.01
CA ASP A 580 -21.74 33.62 36.62
C ASP A 580 -22.09 34.36 35.32
N SER A 581 -21.57 35.57 35.12
CA SER A 581 -21.77 36.33 33.87
C SER A 581 -20.96 35.77 32.68
N LEU A 582 -19.74 35.29 32.93
CA LEU A 582 -18.91 34.64 31.92
C LEU A 582 -19.48 33.27 31.51
N THR A 583 -20.02 32.50 32.45
CA THR A 583 -20.69 31.22 32.13
C THR A 583 -22.00 31.45 31.38
N SER A 584 -22.84 32.41 31.80
CA SER A 584 -24.07 32.79 31.09
C SER A 584 -23.81 33.21 29.64
N SER A 585 -22.81 34.07 29.40
CA SER A 585 -22.41 34.47 28.03
C SER A 585 -21.86 33.29 27.22
N CYS A 586 -21.12 32.36 27.84
CA CYS A 586 -20.65 31.15 27.16
C CYS A 586 -21.78 30.15 26.85
N SER A 587 -22.81 30.03 27.70
CA SER A 587 -23.99 29.19 27.39
C SER A 587 -24.81 29.79 26.26
N GLU A 588 -25.06 31.11 26.24
CA GLU A 588 -25.78 31.72 25.11
C GLU A 588 -25.05 31.55 23.77
N ILE A 589 -23.71 31.65 23.78
CA ILE A 589 -22.91 31.39 22.58
C ILE A 589 -22.98 29.91 22.20
N ALA A 590 -22.84 28.98 23.16
CA ALA A 590 -22.93 27.55 22.90
C ALA A 590 -24.32 27.11 22.39
N ASP A 591 -25.40 27.73 22.85
CA ASP A 591 -26.77 27.42 22.41
C ASP A 591 -27.10 28.07 21.06
N LYS A 592 -26.56 29.27 20.77
CA LYS A 592 -26.60 29.86 19.41
C LYS A 592 -25.78 29.01 18.42
N GLU A 593 -24.60 28.54 18.80
CA GLU A 593 -23.79 27.60 18.00
C GLU A 593 -24.51 26.24 17.84
N ASN A 594 -25.09 25.64 18.89
CA ASN A 594 -25.88 24.41 18.78
C ASN A 594 -27.09 24.59 17.83
N THR A 595 -27.80 25.71 17.93
CA THR A 595 -28.96 26.01 17.05
C THR A 595 -28.53 26.17 15.59
N MET A 596 -27.34 26.72 15.35
CA MET A 596 -26.76 26.82 14.01
C MET A 596 -26.29 25.45 13.50
N ILE A 597 -25.70 24.61 14.36
CA ILE A 597 -25.28 23.23 14.06
C ILE A 597 -26.47 22.33 13.72
N VAL A 598 -27.63 22.50 14.38
CA VAL A 598 -28.86 21.78 14.00
C VAL A 598 -29.30 22.19 12.59
N LYS A 599 -29.29 23.50 12.28
CA LYS A 599 -29.65 24.02 10.94
C LYS A 599 -28.63 23.74 9.82
N GLU A 600 -27.44 23.22 10.14
CA GLU A 600 -26.48 22.64 9.17
C GLU A 600 -26.54 21.10 9.12
N ALA A 601 -27.36 20.46 9.95
CA ALA A 601 -27.49 19.00 10.06
C ALA A 601 -28.85 18.44 9.62
N GLU A 602 -29.87 19.29 9.54
CA GLU A 602 -31.17 19.07 8.89
C GLU A 602 -31.08 19.26 7.35
#